data_AF-A0A2V9SV06-F1
#
_entry.id   AF-A0A2V9SV06-F1
#
_cell.length_a   1.000
_cell.length_b   1.000
_cell.length_c   1.000
_cell.angle_alpha   90.00
_cell.angle_beta   90.00
_cell.angle_gamma   90.00
#
_symmetry.space_group_name_H-M   'P 1'
#
loop_
_entity.id
_entity.type
_entity.pdbx_description
1 polymer ?
#
loop_
_entity_poly.entity_id
_entity_poly.type
_entity_poly.pdbx_seq_one_letter_code
_entity_poly.pdbx_strand_id
1 'polypeptide(L)' 'MKDMSIPLIAQLCLAFGMAGLFWPEKFLAVFDVLMFPWPSGYRTVRANSIAAIILAVLLFLAIWARPH' A
#
# COMPACT_ATOMS: atom_id res chain seq x y z
N MET A 1 8.82 -23.43 -0.93
CA MET A 1 8.18 -22.30 -0.24
C MET A 1 8.82 -20.97 -0.66
N LYS A 2 8.96 -20.68 -1.96
CA LYS A 2 9.70 -19.50 -2.47
C LYS A 2 8.80 -18.42 -3.08
N ASP A 3 7.50 -18.66 -3.15
CA ASP A 3 6.54 -17.82 -3.88
C ASP A 3 5.57 -17.05 -2.95
N MET A 4 5.71 -17.18 -1.63
CA MET A 4 4.79 -16.56 -0.67
C MET A 4 5.10 -15.08 -0.41
N SER A 5 6.28 -14.59 -0.78
CA SER A 5 6.68 -13.20 -0.53
C SER A 5 5.86 -12.20 -1.33
N ILE A 6 5.60 -12.47 -2.62
CA ILE A 6 4.85 -11.56 -3.50
C ILE A 6 3.38 -11.40 -3.06
N PRO A 7 2.61 -12.47 -2.78
CA PRO A 7 1.23 -12.31 -2.29
C PRO A 7 1.18 -11.66 -0.90
N LEU A 8 2.17 -11.91 -0.03
CA LEU A 8 2.23 -11.27 1.29
C LEU A 8 2.47 -9.75 1.18
N ILE A 9 3.36 -9.33 0.27
CA ILE A 9 3.61 -7.91 -0.02
C ILE A 9 2.35 -7.27 -0.64
N ALA A 10 1.68 -7.96 -1.56
CA ALA A 10 0.43 -7.46 -2.17
C ALA A 10 -0.69 -7.30 -1.13
N GLN A 11 -0.83 -8.24 -0.19
CA GLN A 11 -1.79 -8.14 0.91
C GLN A 11 -1.47 -6.99 1.86
N LEU A 12 -0.20 -6.78 2.20
CA LEU A 12 0.21 -5.63 3.01
C LEU A 12 -0.07 -4.32 2.28
N CYS A 13 0.26 -4.19 1.00
CA CYS A 13 -0.08 -2.99 0.21
C CYS A 13 -1.59 -2.74 0.13
N LEU A 14 -2.40 -3.78 -0.02
CA LEU A 14 -3.87 -3.68 0.02
C LEU A 14 -4.40 -3.28 1.39
N ALA A 15 -3.89 -3.88 2.47
CA ALA A 15 -4.31 -3.57 3.83
C ALA A 15 -3.94 -2.13 4.21
N PHE A 16 -2.72 -1.70 3.90
CA PHE A 16 -2.26 -0.33 4.11
C PHE A 16 -3.04 0.68 3.22
N GLY A 17 -3.30 0.32 1.96
CA GLY A 17 -4.08 1.14 1.05
C GLY A 17 -5.54 1.32 1.47
N MET A 18 -6.21 0.25 1.91
CA MET A 18 -7.57 0.31 2.44
C MET A 18 -7.60 1.06 3.78
N ALA A 19 -6.66 0.81 4.68
CA ALA A 19 -6.60 1.49 5.97
C ALA A 19 -6.36 3.00 5.84
N GLY A 20 -5.53 3.44 4.89
CA GLY A 20 -5.34 4.86 4.60
C GLY A 20 -6.55 5.52 3.91
N LEU A 21 -7.43 4.74 3.26
CA LEU A 21 -8.67 5.25 2.65
C LEU A 21 -9.84 5.29 3.65
N PHE A 22 -9.97 4.27 4.51
CA PHE A 22 -11.03 4.13 5.52
C PHE A 22 -10.73 4.90 6.81
N TRP A 23 -9.45 4.98 7.21
CA TRP A 23 -9.02 5.62 8.45
C TRP A 23 -7.87 6.62 8.25
N PRO A 24 -8.02 7.60 7.34
CA PRO A 24 -6.97 8.53 6.98
C PRO A 24 -6.39 9.28 8.18
N GLU A 25 -7.17 9.63 9.19
CA GLU A 25 -6.69 10.36 10.40
C GLU A 25 -5.75 9.53 11.28
N LYS A 26 -6.07 8.24 11.49
CA LYS A 26 -5.22 7.32 12.25
C LYS A 26 -3.96 6.99 11.45
N PHE A 27 -4.11 6.85 10.13
CA PHE A 27 -3.02 6.53 9.23
C PHE A 27 -2.07 7.72 8.99
N LEU A 28 -2.55 8.95 9.08
CA LEU A 28 -1.72 10.16 8.96
C LEU A 28 -0.69 10.22 10.08
N ALA A 29 -1.10 9.92 11.33
CA ALA A 29 -0.15 9.80 12.45
C ALA A 29 0.83 8.63 12.28
N VAL A 30 0.39 7.49 11.74
CA VAL A 30 1.26 6.33 11.46
C VAL A 30 2.26 6.64 10.34
N PHE A 31 1.82 7.31 9.27
CA PHE A 31 2.66 7.75 8.16
C PHE A 31 3.65 8.85 8.56
N ASP A 32 3.20 9.83 9.36
CA ASP A 32 4.08 10.87 9.93
C ASP A 32 5.16 10.27 10.84
N VAL A 33 4.86 9.20 11.57
CA VAL A 33 5.83 8.59 12.50
C VAL A 33 6.74 7.60 11.79
N LEU A 34 6.22 6.78 10.87
CA LEU A 34 6.96 5.66 10.29
C LEU A 34 7.55 5.94 8.92
N MET A 35 6.96 6.82 8.12
CA MET A 35 7.20 6.82 6.67
C MET A 35 7.59 8.19 6.09
N PHE A 36 7.26 9.30 6.77
CA PHE A 36 7.68 10.63 6.36
C PHE A 36 8.20 11.44 7.55
N PRO A 37 9.43 12.00 7.50
CA PRO A 37 9.93 12.89 8.54
C PRO A 37 9.30 14.32 8.49
N TRP A 38 8.26 14.52 7.70
CA TRP A 38 7.60 15.81 7.48
C TRP A 38 6.06 15.66 7.57
N PRO A 39 5.32 16.70 7.99
CA PRO A 39 3.87 16.63 8.17
C PRO A 39 3.18 16.27 6.86
N SER A 40 2.66 15.05 6.81
CA SER A 40 1.98 14.50 5.66
C SER A 40 0.55 15.02 5.63
N GLY A 41 0.25 15.88 4.65
CA GLY A 41 -1.12 16.37 4.45
C GLY A 41 -2.08 15.21 4.11
N TYR A 42 -3.35 15.37 4.48
CA TYR A 42 -4.42 14.38 4.22
C TYR A 42 -4.50 13.95 2.74
N ARG A 43 -4.17 14.86 1.82
CA ARG A 43 -4.06 14.60 0.37
C ARG A 43 -2.90 13.65 0.03
N THR A 44 -1.76 13.81 0.67
CA THR A 44 -0.56 12.99 0.45
C THR A 44 -0.76 11.57 0.94
N VAL A 45 -1.38 11.39 2.12
CA VAL A 45 -1.74 10.06 2.65
C VAL A 45 -2.71 9.35 1.73
N ARG A 46 -3.75 10.04 1.23
CA ARG A 46 -4.69 9.48 0.25
C ARG A 46 -3.99 9.09 -1.05
N ALA A 47 -3.14 9.96 -1.60
CA ALA A 47 -2.40 9.68 -2.83
C ALA A 47 -1.48 8.47 -2.66
N ASN A 48 -0.80 8.34 -1.52
CA ASN A 48 0.06 7.21 -1.23
C ASN A 48 -0.72 5.90 -1.02
N SER A 49 -1.89 5.99 -0.39
CA SER A 49 -2.80 4.84 -0.21
C SER A 49 -3.31 4.34 -1.56
N ILE A 50 -3.68 5.25 -2.46
CA ILE A 50 -4.08 4.92 -3.83
C ILE A 50 -2.90 4.32 -4.61
N ALA A 51 -1.70 4.89 -4.48
CA ALA A 51 -0.49 4.35 -5.11
C ALA A 51 -0.18 2.93 -4.62
N ALA A 52 -0.31 2.66 -3.31
CA ALA A 52 -0.13 1.32 -2.76
C ALA A 52 -1.14 0.30 -3.30
N ILE A 53 -2.41 0.70 -3.47
CA ILE A 53 -3.45 -0.16 -4.08
C ILE A 53 -3.11 -0.43 -5.55
N ILE A 54 -2.74 0.59 -6.32
CA ILE A 54 -2.34 0.43 -7.74
C ILE A 54 -1.13 -0.50 -7.84
N LEU A 55 -0.15 -0.35 -6.95
CA LEU A 55 1.04 -1.20 -6.92
C LEU A 55 0.69 -2.67 -6.58
N ALA A 56 -0.23 -2.90 -5.65
CA ALA A 56 -0.71 -4.24 -5.33
C ALA A 56 -1.43 -4.89 -6.52
N VAL A 57 -2.28 -4.13 -7.23
CA VAL A 57 -2.96 -4.60 -8.44
C VAL A 57 -1.96 -4.89 -9.56
N LEU A 58 -0.96 -4.03 -9.75
CA LEU A 58 0.11 -4.25 -10.74
C LEU A 58 0.94 -5.49 -10.41
N LEU A 59 1.29 -5.72 -9.14
CA LEU A 59 1.99 -6.94 -8.72
C LEU A 59 1.14 -8.19 -8.95
N PHE A 60 -0.16 -8.11 -8.68
CA PHE A 60 -1.10 -9.19 -8.97
C PHE A 60 -1.19 -9.49 -10.47
N LEU A 61 -1.32 -8.45 -11.30
CA LEU A 61 -1.32 -8.57 -12.75
C LEU A 61 0.02 -9.09 -13.29
N ALA A 62 1.14 -8.68 -12.71
CA ALA A 62 2.47 -9.17 -13.10
C ALA A 62 2.66 -10.65 -12.78
N ILE A 63 2.13 -11.14 -11.64
CA ILE A 63 2.08 -12.57 -11.33
C ILE A 63 1.19 -13.29 -12.34
N TRP A 64 0.00 -12.75 -12.62
CA TRP A 64 -0.96 -13.36 -13.55
C TRP A 64 -0.45 -13.40 -15.00
N ALA A 65 0.22 -12.34 -15.44
CA ALA A 65 0.78 -12.20 -16.78
C ALA A 65 2.10 -12.95 -16.95
N ARG A 66 2.67 -13.52 -15.88
CA ARG A 66 3.87 -14.34 -15.97
C ARG A 66 3.50 -15.63 -16.72
N PRO A 67 4.03 -15.84 -17.95
CA PRO A 67 3.76 -17.07 -18.67
C PRO A 67 4.40 -18.23 -17.91
N HIS A 68 3.60 -19.26 -17.62
CA HIS A 68 4.06 -20.54 -17.09
C HIS A 68 4.93 -21.28 -18.11
#